data_AF-A0AAN8YH85-F1
#
_entry.id   AF-A0AAN8YH85-F1
#
_cell.length_a   1.000
_cell.length_b   1.000
_cell.length_c   1.000
_cell.angle_alpha   90.00
_cell.angle_beta   90.00
_cell.angle_gamma   90.00
#
_symmetry.space_group_name_H-M   'P 1'
#
loop_
_entity.id
_entity.type
_entity.pdbx_description
1 polymer ?
#
loop_
_entity_poly.entity_id
_entity_poly.type
_entity_poly.pdbx_seq_one_letter_code
_entity_poly.pdbx_strand_id
1 'polypeptide(L)'
;MVFVGLDIEWRPHEISWMSNKSATLQLCIDEKCLIFQLFYVDEISKSLKDFLNSTNFTFVGIEVADDVKKLKNEYGLRIVLRVLIFARWRRVVGLRGFVDQGRKI
;
A
#
# COMPACT_ATOMS: atom_id res chain seq x y z
N MET A 1 -4.12 18.84 -6.88
CA MET A 1 -3.44 17.53 -6.70
C MET A 1 -4.03 16.90 -5.46
N VAL A 2 -4.54 15.67 -5.55
CA VAL A 2 -5.15 14.97 -4.41
C VAL A 2 -4.19 13.90 -3.91
N PHE A 3 -3.88 13.92 -2.63
CA PHE A 3 -3.05 12.90 -1.99
C PHE A 3 -3.94 11.83 -1.40
N VAL A 4 -3.55 10.57 -1.60
CA VAL A 4 -4.24 9.41 -1.05
C VAL A 4 -3.24 8.64 -0.21
N GLY A 5 -3.46 8.61 1.10
CA GLY A 5 -2.73 7.74 2.00
C GLY A 5 -3.02 6.28 1.64
N LEU A 6 -1.97 5.48 1.52
CA LEU A 6 -2.03 4.07 1.15
C LEU A 6 -1.33 3.26 2.22
N ASP A 7 -2.01 2.21 2.68
CA ASP A 7 -1.40 1.17 3.49
C ASP A 7 -1.99 -0.21 3.17
N ILE A 8 -1.20 -1.26 3.39
CA ILE A 8 -1.56 -2.65 3.12
C ILE A 8 -1.14 -3.50 4.31
N GLU A 9 -2.12 -4.20 4.88
CA GLU A 9 -1.89 -5.17 5.95
C GLU A 9 -2.12 -6.59 5.46
N TRP A 10 -1.33 -7.52 5.98
CA TRP A 10 -1.34 -8.93 5.62
C TRP A 10 -1.83 -9.80 6.77
N ARG A 11 -2.38 -10.96 6.44
CA ARG A 11 -2.71 -11.99 7.45
C ARG A 11 -1.44 -12.80 7.73
N PRO A 12 -0.88 -12.76 8.95
CA PRO A 12 0.24 -13.62 9.29
C PRO A 12 -0.18 -15.08 9.25
N HIS A 13 0.64 -15.92 8.64
CA HIS A 13 0.51 -17.37 8.73
C HIS A 13 1.34 -17.88 9.91
N GLU A 14 0.83 -18.87 10.65
CA GLU A 14 1.60 -19.53 11.74
C GLU A 14 2.85 -20.26 11.22
N ILE A 15 2.94 -20.42 9.90
CA ILE A 15 4.00 -21.13 9.20
C ILE A 15 4.80 -20.10 8.40
N SER A 16 6.05 -19.87 8.81
CA SER A 16 6.90 -18.78 8.33
C SER A 16 7.27 -18.84 6.84
N TRP A 17 7.19 -20.02 6.20
CA TRP A 17 7.47 -20.20 4.77
C TRP A 17 6.24 -20.03 3.86
N MET A 18 5.05 -19.84 4.43
CA MET A 18 3.84 -19.56 3.65
C MET A 18 3.69 -18.06 3.40
N SER A 19 3.34 -17.68 2.17
CA SER A 19 3.11 -16.27 1.83
C SER A 19 1.90 -15.73 2.58
N ASN A 20 2.10 -14.72 3.42
CA ASN A 20 1.04 -13.98 4.11
C ASN A 20 0.18 -13.24 3.08
N LYS A 21 -1.03 -13.72 2.77
CA LYS A 21 -1.91 -13.08 1.78
C LYS A 21 -2.27 -11.65 2.23
N SER A 22 -2.31 -10.71 1.29
CA SER A 22 -2.77 -9.35 1.60
C SER A 22 -4.21 -9.39 2.12
N ALA A 23 -4.48 -8.76 3.25
CA ALA A 23 -5.75 -8.89 3.95
C ALA A 23 -6.61 -7.63 3.83
N THR A 24 -5.98 -6.46 3.97
CA THR A 24 -6.66 -5.17 3.84
C THR A 24 -5.86 -4.20 3.00
N LEU A 25 -6.58 -3.38 2.22
CA LEU A 25 -6.08 -2.20 1.55
C LEU A 25 -6.73 -0.99 2.21
N GLN A 26 -5.93 -0.05 2.68
CA GLN A 26 -6.40 1.16 3.35
C GLN A 26 -6.12 2.36 2.43
N LEU A 27 -7.15 3.16 2.18
CA LEU A 27 -7.08 4.35 1.33
C LEU A 27 -7.67 5.54 2.09
N CYS A 28 -6.86 6.55 2.37
CA CYS A 28 -7.30 7.72 3.14
C CYS A 28 -7.17 9.01 2.33
N ILE A 29 -8.22 9.84 2.35
CA ILE A 29 -8.24 11.20 1.82
C ILE A 29 -8.77 12.11 2.93
N ASP A 30 -7.97 13.10 3.29
CA ASP A 30 -8.24 14.00 4.43
C ASP A 30 -8.58 13.19 5.70
N GLU A 31 -9.80 13.34 6.21
CA GLU A 31 -10.28 12.69 7.44
C GLU A 31 -11.08 11.39 7.17
N LYS A 32 -11.13 10.94 5.91
CA LYS A 32 -11.94 9.78 5.51
C LYS A 32 -11.05 8.65 5.02
N CYS A 33 -11.21 7.48 5.62
CA CYS A 33 -10.52 6.27 5.23
C CYS A 33 -11.49 5.20 4.75
N LEU A 34 -11.18 4.62 3.59
CA LEU A 34 -11.79 3.41 3.08
C LEU A 34 -10.89 2.22 3.47
N ILE A 35 -11.45 1.25 4.17
CA ILE A 35 -10.80 -0.02 4.48
C ILE A 35 -11.42 -1.08 3.57
N PHE A 36 -10.64 -1.59 2.63
CA PHE A 36 -11.08 -2.61 1.68
C PHE A 36 -10.53 -3.97 2.08
N GLN A 37 -11.42 -4.91 2.43
CA GLN A 37 -11.03 -6.25 2.89
C GLN A 37 -10.71 -7.17 1.71
N LEU A 38 -9.45 -7.14 1.26
CA LEU A 38 -8.91 -7.95 0.17
C LEU A 38 -9.01 -9.47 0.38
N PHE A 39 -9.16 -9.91 1.63
CA PHE A 39 -9.27 -11.33 1.95
C PHE A 39 -10.61 -11.95 1.52
N TYR A 40 -11.68 -11.16 1.51
CA TYR A 40 -13.07 -11.64 1.30
C TYR A 40 -13.65 -11.29 -0.08
N VAL A 41 -12.82 -10.77 -0.98
CA VAL A 41 -13.24 -10.37 -2.33
C VAL A 41 -12.92 -11.47 -3.34
N ASP A 42 -13.93 -11.90 -4.08
CA ASP A 42 -13.77 -12.83 -5.19
C ASP A 42 -13.21 -12.11 -6.44
N GLU A 43 -13.72 -10.91 -6.73
CA GLU A 43 -13.24 -10.07 -7.82
C GLU A 43 -13.16 -8.60 -7.42
N ILE A 44 -12.01 -7.97 -7.73
CA ILE A 44 -11.86 -6.53 -7.53
C ILE A 44 -12.53 -5.75 -8.66
N SER A 45 -13.44 -4.87 -8.27
CA SER A 45 -14.18 -3.97 -9.16
C SER A 45 -13.27 -3.16 -10.08
N LYS A 46 -13.75 -2.93 -11.30
CA LYS A 46 -13.06 -2.10 -12.29
C LYS A 46 -12.85 -0.66 -11.80
N SER A 47 -13.80 -0.09 -11.06
CA SER A 47 -13.69 1.26 -10.50
C SER A 47 -12.52 1.39 -9.54
N LEU A 48 -12.27 0.40 -8.68
CA LEU A 48 -11.11 0.42 -7.78
C LEU A 48 -9.80 0.30 -8.57
N LYS A 49 -9.75 -0.58 -9.58
CA LYS A 49 -8.58 -0.71 -10.48
C LYS A 49 -8.27 0.60 -11.20
N ASP A 50 -9.28 1.23 -11.77
CA ASP A 50 -9.14 2.50 -12.51
C ASP A 50 -8.72 3.64 -11.56
N PHE A 51 -9.28 3.68 -10.35
CA PHE A 51 -8.89 4.65 -9.32
C PHE A 51 -7.41 4.52 -8.93
N LEU A 52 -6.95 3.31 -8.62
CA LEU A 52 -5.56 3.03 -8.20
C LEU A 52 -4.53 3.29 -9.31
N ASN A 53 -4.93 3.15 -10.57
CA ASN A 53 -4.10 3.40 -11.74
C ASN A 53 -4.22 4.84 -12.28
N SER A 54 -5.07 5.68 -11.67
CA SER A 54 -5.33 7.04 -12.15
C SER A 54 -4.15 7.98 -11.86
N THR A 55 -3.80 8.79 -12.85
CA THR A 55 -2.76 9.81 -12.72
C THR A 55 -3.24 11.08 -12.01
N ASN A 56 -4.55 11.22 -11.77
CA ASN A 56 -5.16 12.36 -11.08
C ASN A 56 -4.90 12.36 -9.57
N PHE A 57 -4.56 11.18 -9.02
CA PHE A 57 -4.26 10.98 -7.60
C PHE A 57 -2.76 10.72 -7.39
N THR A 58 -2.28 11.15 -6.23
CA THR A 58 -0.91 10.90 -5.77
C THR A 58 -0.98 9.99 -4.56
N PHE A 59 -0.69 8.71 -4.77
CA PHE A 59 -0.63 7.73 -3.69
C PHE A 59 0.66 7.90 -2.90
N VAL A 60 0.52 7.97 -1.57
CA VAL A 60 1.61 8.15 -0.62
C VAL A 60 1.52 7.10 0.47
N GLY A 61 2.65 6.56 0.88
CA GLY A 61 2.71 5.56 1.96
C GLY A 61 4.12 5.44 2.52
N ILE A 62 4.22 4.78 3.67
CA ILE A 62 5.47 4.44 4.35
C ILE A 62 5.72 2.96 4.09
N GLU A 63 6.89 2.63 3.52
CA GLU A 63 7.31 1.24 3.25
C GLU A 63 6.37 0.38 2.38
N VAL A 64 5.42 0.99 1.67
CA VAL A 64 4.43 0.30 0.82
C VAL A 64 4.95 -0.24 -0.53
N ALA A 65 6.25 -0.10 -0.82
CA ALA A 65 6.78 -0.42 -2.15
C ALA A 65 6.65 -1.92 -2.48
N ASP A 66 7.02 -2.77 -1.53
CA ASP A 66 6.91 -4.23 -1.69
C ASP A 66 5.47 -4.70 -1.65
N ASP A 67 4.61 -4.04 -0.87
CA ASP A 67 3.17 -4.33 -0.83
C ASP A 67 2.49 -4.05 -2.16
N VAL A 68 2.82 -2.94 -2.82
CA VAL A 68 2.25 -2.64 -4.15
C VAL A 68 2.66 -3.71 -5.17
N LYS A 69 3.90 -4.20 -5.09
CA LYS A 69 4.34 -5.32 -5.94
C LYS A 69 3.56 -6.60 -5.62
N LYS A 70 3.33 -6.88 -4.34
CA LYS A 70 2.53 -8.01 -3.86
C LYS A 70 1.08 -7.92 -4.36
N LEU A 71 0.43 -6.77 -4.23
CA LEU A 71 -0.94 -6.53 -4.72
C LEU A 71 -1.07 -6.73 -6.23
N LYS A 72 -0.06 -6.31 -7.00
CA LYS A 72 -0.04 -6.56 -8.44
C LYS A 72 -0.03 -8.06 -8.76
N ASN A 73 0.75 -8.84 -8.02
CA ASN A 73 0.87 -10.28 -8.25
C ASN A 73 -0.37 -11.05 -7.75
N GLU A 74 -0.94 -10.66 -6.61
CA GLU A 74 -2.08 -11.36 -5.99
C GLU A 74 -3.43 -10.97 -6.59
N TYR A 75 -3.59 -9.71 -7.00
CA TYR A 75 -4.89 -9.14 -7.38
C TYR A 75 -4.90 -8.40 -8.72
N GLY A 76 -3.76 -8.34 -9.43
CA GLY A 76 -3.62 -7.56 -10.66
C GLY A 76 -3.73 -6.06 -10.45
N LEU A 77 -3.66 -5.59 -9.19
CA LEU A 77 -3.79 -4.16 -8.86
C LEU A 77 -2.49 -3.43 -9.17
N ARG A 78 -2.56 -2.47 -10.09
CA ARG A 78 -1.44 -1.57 -10.39
C ARG A 78 -1.68 -0.25 -9.68
N ILE A 79 -0.77 0.09 -8.76
CA ILE A 79 -0.79 1.36 -8.04
C ILE A 79 0.38 2.20 -8.53
N VAL A 80 0.10 3.43 -8.97
CA VAL A 80 1.14 4.37 -9.37
C VAL A 80 1.59 5.16 -8.14
N LEU A 81 2.54 4.58 -7.39
CA LEU A 81 3.18 5.27 -6.28
C LEU A 81 4.01 6.44 -6.81
N ARG A 82 3.70 7.64 -6.33
CA ARG A 82 4.42 8.87 -6.71
C ARG A 82 5.35 9.36 -5.61
N VAL A 83 5.03 9.08 -4.34
CA VAL A 83 5.88 9.45 -3.21
C VAL A 83 5.91 8.31 -2.20
N LEU A 84 7.10 7.73 -2.00
CA LEU A 84 7.40 6.95 -0.81
C LEU A 84 7.82 7.93 0.28
N ILE A 85 7.01 8.09 1.32
CA ILE A 85 7.20 9.12 2.36
C ILE A 85 8.58 8.93 3.01
N PHE A 86 8.93 7.69 3.35
CA PHE A 86 10.22 7.37 3.97
C PHE A 86 11.42 7.69 3.06
N ALA A 87 11.36 7.30 1.78
CA ALA A 87 12.44 7.58 0.83
C ALA A 87 12.60 9.10 0.58
N ARG A 88 11.48 9.82 0.53
CA ARG A 88 11.46 11.28 0.40
C ARG A 88 12.03 11.96 1.64
N TRP A 89 11.61 11.51 2.83
CA TRP A 89 12.10 12.01 4.11
C TRP A 89 13.61 11.85 4.22
N ARG A 90 14.15 10.64 3.99
CA ARG A 90 15.59 10.37 4.00
C ARG A 90 16.40 11.32 3.13
N ARG A 91 15.88 11.69 1.95
CA ARG A 91 16.52 12.66 1.06
C ARG A 91 16.51 14.07 1.66
N VAL A 92 15.43 14.49 2.29
CA VAL A 92 15.29 15.82 2.88
C VAL A 92 16.15 15.99 4.13
N VAL A 93 16.16 15.00 5.01
CA VAL A 93 16.87 15.08 6.30
C VAL A 93 18.30 14.53 6.29
N GLY A 94 18.77 14.02 5.15
CA GLY A 94 20.14 13.52 5.00
C GLY A 94 20.45 12.25 5.80
N LEU A 95 19.44 11.51 6.26
CA LEU A 95 19.63 10.29 7.07
C LEU A 95 20.13 9.12 6.20
N ARG A 96 21.38 8.72 6.42
CA ARG A 96 21.94 7.44 5.95
C ARG A 96 21.81 6.42 7.09
N GLY A 97 21.23 5.25 6.81
CA GLY A 97 21.20 4.12 7.74
C GLY A 97 19.99 3.98 8.66
N PHE A 98 18.99 4.87 8.59
CA PHE A 98 17.72 4.66 9.31
C PHE A 98 16.88 3.64 8.55
N VAL A 99 16.59 2.50 9.18
CA VAL A 99 15.63 1.48 8.77
C VAL A 99 14.44 1.65 9.69
N ASP A 100 13.27 1.96 9.15
CA ASP A 100 12.08 1.98 9.97
C ASP A 100 11.81 0.53 10.40
N GLN A 101 11.62 0.31 11.70
CA GLN A 101 11.14 -0.97 12.19
C GLN A 101 9.61 -0.93 12.22
N GLY A 102 9.01 -0.51 11.09
CA GLY A 102 7.58 -0.53 10.85
C GLY A 102 7.10 -1.96 11.02
N ARG A 103 6.79 -2.33 12.26
CA ARG A 103 6.44 -3.68 12.64
C ARG A 103 5.01 -3.87 12.15
N LYS A 104 4.86 -4.35 10.92
CA LYS A 104 3.59 -4.89 10.44
C LYS A 104 3.24 -6.05 11.36
N ILE A 105 2.17 -5.88 12.11
CA ILE A 105 1.77 -6.77 13.19
C ILE A 105 1.32 -8.12 12.63
#